data_AF-A0A3E0PCY7-F1
#
_entry.id   AF-A0A3E0PCY7-F1
#
_cell.length_a   1.000
_cell.length_b   1.000
_cell.length_c   1.000
_cell.angle_alpha   90.00
_cell.angle_beta   90.00
_cell.angle_gamma   90.00
#
_symmetry.space_group_name_H-M   'P 1'
#
loop_
_entity.id
_entity.type
_entity.pdbx_description
1 polymer ?
#
loop_
_entity_poly.entity_id
_entity_poly.type
_entity_poly.pdbx_seq_one_letter_code
_entity_poly.pdbx_strand_id
1 'polypeptide(L)'
;MYHRSITIFSAVIFAVFVGFLALPVSAQIEQCPYIENPAHREPISPQVKERMIELCIEDNKKDFERLLERSEQLARLTSEIKVSFGENNQLSKADREKLEEAEKLLDKIRDELRADDDDDDEDRKRPESVIEAVEMLSENAAQLVDEIKKTTRHTISAVAIQSSNTVLKLVKWLRIRN
;
A
#
# COMPACT_ATOMS: atom_id res chain seq x y z
N MET A 1 -53.55 -17.77 -28.07
CA MET A 1 -53.59 -16.60 -28.95
C MET A 1 -52.77 -15.51 -28.27
N TYR A 2 -51.59 -15.22 -28.82
CA TYR A 2 -50.60 -14.29 -28.29
C TYR A 2 -51.10 -12.84 -28.39
N HIS A 3 -50.88 -12.04 -27.36
CA HIS A 3 -50.54 -10.61 -27.44
C HIS A 3 -50.00 -10.20 -26.06
N ARG A 4 -48.67 -10.09 -25.90
CA ARG A 4 -47.88 -8.84 -26.06
C ARG A 4 -48.50 -7.68 -25.28
N SER A 5 -47.83 -7.24 -24.20
CA SER A 5 -47.54 -5.82 -23.89
C SER A 5 -47.15 -5.62 -22.41
N ILE A 6 -45.99 -6.13 -21.97
CA ILE A 6 -45.33 -5.64 -20.74
C ILE A 6 -43.82 -5.74 -20.94
N THR A 7 -43.27 -4.87 -21.80
CA THR A 7 -41.81 -4.80 -22.03
C THR A 7 -41.37 -3.39 -22.43
N ILE A 8 -41.93 -2.32 -21.85
CA ILE A 8 -41.49 -0.93 -22.17
C ILE A 8 -41.51 0.02 -20.95
N PHE A 9 -41.31 -0.47 -19.72
CA PHE A 9 -41.29 0.42 -18.53
C PHE A 9 -40.13 0.19 -17.56
N SER A 10 -38.99 -0.34 -18.05
CA SER A 10 -37.78 -0.50 -17.24
C SER A 10 -36.51 -0.04 -17.97
N ALA A 11 -36.64 1.03 -18.78
CA ALA A 11 -35.52 1.59 -19.55
C ALA A 11 -35.29 3.09 -19.32
N VAL A 12 -35.89 3.68 -18.26
CA VAL A 12 -35.82 5.15 -18.03
C VAL A 12 -35.31 5.53 -16.63
N ILE A 13 -34.98 4.55 -15.77
CA ILE A 13 -34.39 4.83 -14.44
C ILE A 13 -33.10 4.05 -14.29
N PHE A 14 -32.04 4.47 -14.99
CA PHE A 14 -30.65 4.42 -14.48
C PHE A 14 -29.68 5.18 -15.42
N ALA A 15 -30.13 6.27 -16.03
CA ALA A 15 -29.29 7.18 -16.82
C ALA A 15 -28.92 8.44 -15.99
N VAL A 16 -28.55 8.26 -14.71
CA VAL A 16 -28.12 9.34 -13.81
C VAL A 16 -26.93 8.90 -12.93
N PHE A 17 -25.90 8.33 -13.55
CA PHE A 17 -24.56 8.25 -12.95
C PHE A 17 -23.52 8.83 -13.91
N VAL A 18 -23.87 9.97 -14.52
CA VAL A 18 -22.89 10.86 -15.13
C VAL A 18 -22.44 11.84 -14.06
N GLY A 19 -21.16 11.74 -13.70
CA GLY A 19 -20.40 12.88 -13.19
C GLY A 19 -20.30 12.98 -11.68
N PHE A 20 -19.62 12.04 -11.02
CA PHE A 20 -18.85 12.35 -9.81
C PHE A 20 -17.65 11.41 -9.74
N LEU A 21 -16.52 11.93 -9.23
CA LEU A 21 -15.18 11.33 -9.16
C LEU A 21 -14.23 11.71 -10.31
N ALA A 22 -14.14 13.01 -10.60
CA ALA A 22 -12.83 13.61 -10.83
C ALA A 22 -12.47 14.40 -9.57
N LEU A 23 -12.12 13.69 -8.49
CA LEU A 23 -11.38 14.34 -7.41
C LEU A 23 -10.01 14.70 -8.00
N PRO A 24 -9.55 15.95 -7.89
CA PRO A 24 -8.16 16.25 -8.17
C PRO A 24 -7.35 15.46 -7.15
N VAL A 25 -6.73 14.37 -7.60
CA VAL A 25 -5.59 13.78 -6.90
C VAL A 25 -4.57 14.89 -6.84
N SER A 26 -4.55 15.58 -5.72
CA SER A 26 -3.49 16.52 -5.38
C SER A 26 -2.29 15.63 -5.16
N ALA A 27 -1.54 15.34 -6.22
CA ALA A 27 -0.20 14.81 -6.11
C ALA A 27 0.58 15.88 -5.32
N GLN A 28 0.61 15.73 -4.00
CA GLN A 28 1.45 16.54 -3.14
C GLN A 28 2.88 16.14 -3.50
N ILE A 29 3.45 16.86 -4.46
CA ILE A 29 4.88 16.88 -4.74
C ILE A 29 5.52 17.05 -3.37
N GLU A 30 6.40 16.12 -3.03
CA GLU A 30 7.21 16.16 -1.82
C GLU A 30 7.89 17.53 -1.75
N GLN A 31 7.29 18.45 -1.02
CA GLN A 31 7.79 19.80 -0.83
C GLN A 31 9.05 19.64 0.01
N CYS A 32 10.21 19.92 -0.59
CA CYS A 32 11.47 19.99 0.13
C CYS A 32 11.26 20.92 1.34
N PRO A 33 11.23 20.40 2.58
CA PRO A 33 10.79 21.16 3.76
C PRO A 33 11.69 22.37 4.05
N TYR A 34 12.88 22.37 3.45
CA TYR A 34 13.88 23.42 3.50
C TYR A 34 13.56 24.68 2.70
N ILE A 35 12.66 24.63 1.71
CA ILE A 35 12.45 25.73 0.75
C ILE A 35 11.29 26.65 1.16
N GLU A 36 10.34 26.15 1.96
CA GLU A 36 9.11 26.87 2.33
C GLU A 36 8.96 27.05 3.85
N ASN A 37 10.04 27.28 4.60
CA ASN A 37 9.86 27.71 5.99
C ASN A 37 9.56 29.23 6.04
N PRO A 38 8.31 29.66 6.31
CA PRO A 38 7.97 31.09 6.42
C PRO A 38 8.64 31.79 7.61
N ALA A 39 9.33 31.04 8.49
CA ALA A 39 10.09 31.59 9.62
C ALA A 39 11.49 32.12 9.22
N HIS A 40 12.03 31.78 8.05
CA HIS A 40 13.29 32.35 7.56
C HIS A 40 13.03 33.69 6.85
N ARG A 41 13.14 34.77 7.62
CA ARG A 41 13.00 36.16 7.14
C ARG A 41 14.17 36.66 6.28
N GLU A 42 15.23 35.87 6.13
CA GLU A 42 16.38 36.21 5.29
C GLU A 42 16.32 35.49 3.94
N PRO A 43 16.51 36.19 2.82
CA PRO A 43 16.55 35.56 1.51
C PRO A 43 17.75 34.60 1.44
N ILE A 44 17.45 33.30 1.34
CA ILE A 44 18.46 32.27 1.10
C ILE A 44 19.18 32.60 -0.22
N SER A 45 20.52 32.60 -0.21
CA SER A 45 21.29 32.88 -1.43
C SER A 45 20.99 31.81 -2.50
N PRO A 46 21.00 32.13 -3.80
CA PRO A 46 20.70 31.17 -4.86
C PRO A 46 21.56 29.90 -4.80
N GLN A 47 22.82 30.03 -4.39
CA GLN A 47 23.77 28.92 -4.22
C GLN A 47 23.39 27.98 -3.07
N VAL A 48 22.92 28.53 -1.95
CA VAL A 48 22.45 27.72 -0.82
C VAL A 48 21.13 27.02 -1.18
N LYS A 49 20.24 27.72 -1.89
CA LYS A 49 18.98 27.13 -2.37
C LYS A 49 19.23 25.95 -3.32
N GLU A 50 20.17 26.08 -4.26
CA GLU A 50 20.53 25.02 -5.20
C GLU A 50 21.07 23.78 -4.47
N ARG A 51 21.96 23.97 -3.48
CA ARG A 51 22.47 22.89 -2.62
C ARG A 51 21.37 22.20 -1.81
N MET A 52 20.40 22.95 -1.29
CA MET A 52 19.27 22.38 -0.57
C MET A 52 18.36 21.55 -1.47
N ILE A 53 18.16 21.98 -2.72
CA ILE A 53 17.42 21.21 -3.73
C ILE A 53 18.16 19.91 -4.05
N GLU A 54 19.47 19.97 -4.24
CA GLU A 54 20.31 18.79 -4.50
C GLU A 54 20.21 17.76 -3.37
N LEU A 55 20.37 18.19 -2.11
CA LEU A 55 20.24 17.33 -0.93
C LEU A 55 18.84 16.70 -0.84
N CYS A 56 17.78 17.49 -1.06
CA CYS A 56 16.42 16.98 -1.07
C CYS A 56 16.21 15.91 -2.17
N ILE A 57 16.80 16.11 -3.35
CA ILE A 57 16.72 15.11 -4.42
C ILE A 57 17.40 13.80 -4.03
N GLU A 58 18.56 13.90 -3.39
CA GLU A 58 19.32 12.74 -2.92
C GLU A 58 18.59 11.99 -1.80
N ASP A 59 18.02 12.72 -0.83
CA ASP A 59 17.28 12.14 0.28
C ASP A 59 16.04 11.38 -0.19
N ASN A 60 15.20 12.00 -1.02
CA ASN A 60 14.02 11.32 -1.57
C ASN A 60 14.39 10.07 -2.41
N LYS A 61 15.55 10.09 -3.07
CA LYS A 61 16.04 8.92 -3.80
C LYS A 61 16.39 7.79 -2.83
N LYS A 62 17.11 8.10 -1.75
CA LYS A 62 17.45 7.13 -0.70
C LYS A 62 16.21 6.59 -0.01
N ASP A 63 15.22 7.44 0.27
CA ASP A 63 13.93 7.02 0.85
C ASP A 63 13.22 6.02 -0.05
N PHE A 64 13.13 6.31 -1.35
CA PHE A 64 12.51 5.39 -2.30
C PHE A 64 13.28 4.07 -2.44
N GLU A 65 14.62 4.10 -2.43
CA GLU A 65 15.45 2.88 -2.44
C GLU A 65 15.21 2.03 -1.17
N ARG A 66 15.09 2.66 0.01
CA ARG A 66 14.77 1.97 1.27
C ARG A 66 13.37 1.37 1.26
N LEU A 67 12.38 2.08 0.72
CA LEU A 67 11.02 1.58 0.56
C LEU A 67 11.00 0.30 -0.30
N LEU A 68 11.70 0.34 -1.44
CA LEU A 68 11.87 -0.82 -2.31
C LEU A 68 12.53 -1.99 -1.59
N GLU A 69 13.67 -1.77 -0.95
CA GLU A 69 14.41 -2.82 -0.23
C GLU A 69 13.53 -3.51 0.85
N ARG A 70 12.80 -2.71 1.65
CA ARG A 70 11.90 -3.24 2.68
C ARG A 70 10.75 -4.03 2.08
N SER A 71 10.17 -3.55 0.97
CA SER A 71 9.09 -4.27 0.30
C SER A 71 9.57 -5.62 -0.25
N GLU A 72 10.78 -5.68 -0.81
CA GLU A 72 11.38 -6.93 -1.30
C GLU A 72 11.70 -7.90 -0.17
N GLN A 73 12.23 -7.39 0.96
CA GLN A 73 12.45 -8.20 2.16
C GLN A 73 11.15 -8.78 2.70
N LEU A 74 10.07 -7.98 2.75
CA LEU A 74 8.74 -8.42 3.16
C LEU A 74 8.21 -9.53 2.24
N ALA A 75 8.27 -9.36 0.93
CA ALA A 75 7.85 -10.37 -0.04
C ALA A 75 8.65 -11.68 0.12
N ARG A 76 9.95 -11.57 0.39
CA ARG A 76 10.79 -12.73 0.68
C ARG A 76 10.35 -13.46 1.95
N LEU A 77 10.17 -12.75 3.07
CA LEU A 77 9.75 -13.35 4.34
C LEU A 77 8.43 -14.09 4.21
N THR A 78 7.44 -13.46 3.56
CA THR A 78 6.10 -14.04 3.36
C THR A 78 6.12 -15.23 2.41
N SER A 79 6.97 -15.22 1.38
CA SER A 79 7.22 -16.38 0.52
C SER A 79 7.85 -17.54 1.29
N GLU A 80 8.85 -17.28 2.13
CA GLU A 80 9.48 -18.30 2.97
C GLU A 80 8.48 -18.92 3.97
N ILE A 81 7.59 -18.09 4.56
CA ILE A 81 6.49 -18.58 5.42
C ILE A 81 5.56 -19.49 4.62
N LYS A 82 5.16 -19.09 3.40
CA LYS A 82 4.30 -19.90 2.53
C LYS A 82 4.92 -21.26 2.20
N VAL A 83 6.20 -21.29 1.86
CA VAL A 83 6.94 -22.53 1.59
C VAL A 83 6.97 -23.42 2.84
N SER A 84 7.41 -22.89 3.98
CA SER A 84 7.53 -23.69 5.22
C SER A 84 6.17 -24.19 5.71
N PHE A 85 5.12 -23.37 5.58
CA PHE A 85 3.77 -23.77 5.93
C PHE A 85 3.24 -24.88 5.00
N GLY A 86 3.52 -24.82 3.69
CA GLY A 86 3.14 -25.87 2.74
C GLY A 86 3.80 -27.23 3.03
N GLU A 87 5.01 -27.22 3.58
CA GLU A 87 5.73 -28.44 3.98
C GLU A 87 5.18 -29.02 5.30
N ASN A 88 4.85 -28.17 6.26
CA ASN A 88 4.54 -28.58 7.63
C ASN A 88 3.03 -28.62 7.94
N ASN A 89 2.19 -28.02 7.10
CA ASN A 89 0.76 -27.75 7.32
C ASN A 89 0.45 -27.00 8.63
N GLN A 90 1.44 -26.31 9.18
CA GLN A 90 1.34 -25.50 10.40
C GLN A 90 2.42 -24.42 10.39
N LEU A 91 2.18 -23.31 11.10
CA LEU A 91 3.19 -22.28 11.29
C LEU A 91 4.20 -22.74 12.35
N SER A 92 5.47 -22.80 11.96
CA SER A 92 6.56 -23.10 12.89
C SER A 92 6.88 -21.90 13.79
N LYS A 93 7.72 -22.12 14.82
CA LYS A 93 8.24 -21.02 15.63
C LYS A 93 9.04 -20.01 14.78
N ALA A 94 9.81 -20.51 13.81
CA ALA A 94 10.57 -19.66 12.90
C ALA A 94 9.64 -18.81 12.01
N ASP A 95 8.52 -19.37 11.55
CA ASP A 95 7.53 -18.62 10.75
C ASP A 95 6.87 -17.51 11.58
N ARG A 96 6.63 -17.76 12.87
CA ARG A 96 6.13 -16.72 13.78
C ARG A 96 7.12 -15.58 13.93
N GLU A 97 8.40 -15.87 14.13
CA GLU A 97 9.45 -14.84 14.20
C GLU A 97 9.52 -14.02 12.89
N LYS A 98 9.39 -14.68 11.73
CA LYS A 98 9.30 -14.00 10.42
C LYS A 98 8.04 -13.14 10.29
N LEU A 99 6.90 -13.57 10.83
CA LEU A 99 5.67 -12.75 10.86
C LEU A 99 5.87 -11.49 11.70
N GLU A 100 6.62 -11.55 12.81
CA GLU A 100 6.92 -10.34 13.60
C GLU A 100 7.86 -9.39 12.86
N GLU A 101 8.84 -9.93 12.14
CA GLU A 101 9.72 -9.13 11.29
C GLU A 101 8.94 -8.50 10.13
N ALA A 102 8.05 -9.26 9.50
CA ALA A 102 7.16 -8.77 8.45
C ALA A 102 6.26 -7.63 8.94
N GLU A 103 5.70 -7.71 10.14
CA GLU A 103 4.92 -6.63 10.76
C GLU A 103 5.74 -5.35 10.92
N LYS A 104 6.97 -5.46 11.44
CA LYS A 104 7.87 -4.30 11.61
C LYS A 104 8.28 -3.65 10.29
N LEU A 105 8.43 -4.45 9.22
CA LEU A 105 8.70 -3.93 7.89
C LEU A 105 7.46 -3.22 7.33
N LEU A 106 6.28 -3.79 7.55
CA LEU A 106 5.01 -3.21 7.10
C LEU A 106 4.72 -1.87 7.75
N ASP A 107 4.96 -1.71 9.04
CA ASP A 107 4.77 -0.42 9.73
C ASP A 107 5.60 0.68 9.05
N LYS A 108 6.87 0.40 8.75
CA LYS A 108 7.76 1.34 8.05
C LYS A 108 7.31 1.62 6.62
N ILE A 109 6.85 0.60 5.89
CA ILE A 109 6.36 0.75 4.52
C ILE A 109 5.10 1.63 4.52
N ARG A 110 4.18 1.41 5.47
CA ARG A 110 2.96 2.21 5.63
C ARG A 110 3.27 3.67 5.93
N ASP A 111 4.20 3.93 6.85
CA ASP A 111 4.65 5.29 7.17
C ASP A 111 5.16 6.01 5.91
N GLU A 112 5.96 5.33 5.09
CA GLU A 112 6.51 5.89 3.85
C GLU A 112 5.45 6.07 2.75
N LEU A 113 4.47 5.17 2.68
CA LEU A 113 3.32 5.28 1.78
C LEU A 113 2.25 6.27 2.29
N ARG A 114 2.43 6.87 3.47
CA ARG A 114 1.41 7.70 4.15
C ARG A 114 0.07 6.99 4.23
N ALA A 115 0.11 5.69 4.51
CA ALA A 115 -1.07 4.90 4.73
C ALA A 115 -1.59 5.19 6.15
N ASP A 116 -2.72 5.90 6.24
CA ASP A 116 -3.34 6.20 7.52
C ASP A 116 -3.88 4.93 8.19
N ASP A 117 -3.93 4.96 9.53
CA ASP A 117 -4.43 3.84 10.33
C ASP A 117 -5.96 3.65 10.23
N ASP A 118 -6.69 4.67 9.74
CA ASP A 118 -8.16 4.72 9.70
C ASP A 118 -8.80 3.97 8.52
N ASP A 119 -8.02 3.25 7.70
CA ASP A 119 -8.54 2.40 6.62
C ASP A 119 -9.14 1.08 7.17
N ASP A 120 -10.25 1.21 7.90
CA ASP A 120 -11.20 0.13 8.18
C ASP A 120 -12.01 -0.19 6.92
N ASP A 121 -11.33 -0.68 5.87
CA ASP A 121 -12.00 -1.31 4.75
C ASP A 121 -12.65 -2.63 5.23
N GLU A 122 -13.90 -2.53 5.71
CA GLU A 122 -14.75 -3.67 6.10
C GLU A 122 -15.04 -4.62 4.93
N ASP A 123 -14.86 -4.14 3.69
CA ASP A 123 -15.16 -4.88 2.45
C ASP A 123 -14.06 -5.85 2.01
N ARG A 124 -12.91 -5.92 2.71
CA ARG A 124 -11.82 -6.81 2.30
C ARG A 124 -12.11 -8.26 2.67
N LYS A 125 -11.87 -9.15 1.71
CA LYS A 125 -12.04 -10.60 1.88
C LYS A 125 -11.26 -11.07 3.11
N ARG A 126 -11.97 -11.54 4.12
CA ARG A 126 -11.37 -12.17 5.29
C ARG A 126 -11.01 -13.62 4.93
N PRO A 127 -9.79 -14.10 5.26
CA PRO A 127 -9.45 -15.48 5.01
C PRO A 127 -10.33 -16.42 5.86
N GLU A 128 -10.81 -17.49 5.24
CA GLU A 128 -11.63 -18.54 5.88
C GLU A 128 -10.75 -19.55 6.61
N SER A 129 -9.49 -19.69 6.20
CA SER A 129 -8.53 -20.65 6.75
C SER A 129 -7.12 -20.06 6.89
N VAL A 130 -6.25 -20.74 7.66
CA VAL A 130 -4.83 -20.37 7.79
C VAL A 130 -4.09 -20.54 6.47
N ILE A 131 -4.39 -21.60 5.71
CA ILE A 131 -3.82 -21.85 4.38
C ILE A 131 -4.10 -20.66 3.47
N GLU A 132 -5.37 -20.26 3.38
CA GLU A 132 -5.79 -19.11 2.56
C GLU A 132 -5.13 -17.81 3.05
N ALA A 133 -5.04 -17.59 4.36
CA ALA A 133 -4.38 -16.40 4.90
C ALA A 133 -2.90 -16.32 4.52
N VAL A 134 -2.18 -17.45 4.52
CA VAL A 134 -0.76 -17.53 4.11
C VAL A 134 -0.60 -17.31 2.60
N GLU A 135 -1.51 -17.86 1.79
CA GLU A 135 -1.51 -17.61 0.34
C GLU A 135 -1.75 -16.14 0.03
N MET A 136 -2.82 -15.57 0.59
CA MET A 136 -3.15 -14.15 0.44
C MET A 136 -2.00 -13.25 0.93
N LEU A 137 -1.33 -13.62 2.02
CA LEU A 137 -0.23 -12.84 2.58
C LEU A 137 0.92 -12.72 1.57
N SER A 138 1.36 -13.86 1.01
CA SER A 138 2.45 -13.89 0.04
C SER A 138 2.08 -13.18 -1.27
N GLU A 139 0.83 -13.35 -1.74
CA GLU A 139 0.35 -12.72 -2.98
C GLU A 139 0.24 -11.19 -2.85
N ASN A 140 -0.35 -10.69 -1.76
CA ASN A 140 -0.46 -9.26 -1.53
C ASN A 140 0.93 -8.63 -1.30
N ALA A 141 1.84 -9.30 -0.60
CA ALA A 141 3.22 -8.81 -0.45
C ALA A 141 3.95 -8.71 -1.79
N ALA A 142 3.77 -9.67 -2.70
CA ALA A 142 4.31 -9.58 -4.06
C ALA A 142 3.68 -8.44 -4.85
N GLN A 143 2.35 -8.27 -4.77
CA GLN A 143 1.65 -7.16 -5.42
C GLN A 143 2.13 -5.80 -4.89
N LEU A 144 2.38 -5.68 -3.59
CA LEU A 144 2.91 -4.46 -2.98
C LEU A 144 4.26 -4.07 -3.61
N VAL A 145 5.18 -5.02 -3.75
CA VAL A 145 6.47 -4.79 -4.42
C VAL A 145 6.28 -4.35 -5.86
N ASP A 146 5.42 -5.04 -6.62
CA ASP A 146 5.16 -4.71 -8.01
C ASP A 146 4.57 -3.31 -8.18
N GLU A 147 3.68 -2.90 -7.27
CA GLU A 147 3.11 -1.56 -7.29
C GLU A 147 4.13 -0.50 -6.90
N ILE A 148 4.95 -0.72 -5.87
CA ILE A 148 6.04 0.21 -5.52
C ILE A 148 7.02 0.37 -6.69
N LYS A 149 7.37 -0.72 -7.40
CA LYS A 149 8.24 -0.67 -8.59
C LYS A 149 7.66 0.15 -9.75
N LYS A 150 6.33 0.24 -9.85
CA LYS A 150 5.63 1.04 -10.86
C LYS A 150 5.50 2.52 -10.45
N THR A 151 5.67 2.83 -9.17
CA THR A 151 5.62 4.21 -8.68
C THR A 151 6.91 4.97 -8.94
N THR A 152 6.81 6.30 -8.82
CA THR A 152 8.00 7.16 -8.77
C THR A 152 8.20 7.62 -7.33
N ARG A 153 9.41 8.06 -6.99
CA ARG A 153 9.70 8.72 -5.70
C ARG A 153 8.78 9.88 -5.33
N HIS A 154 7.99 10.41 -6.27
CA HIS A 154 7.06 11.52 -6.07
C HIS A 154 5.59 11.09 -6.13
N THR A 155 5.29 9.80 -6.23
CA THR A 155 3.92 9.30 -6.44
C THR A 155 3.64 8.13 -5.51
N ILE A 156 2.55 8.23 -4.76
CA ILE A 156 2.06 7.14 -3.91
C ILE A 156 0.98 6.38 -4.68
N SER A 157 1.10 5.05 -4.75
CA SER A 157 0.07 4.20 -5.37
C SER A 157 -1.00 3.86 -4.34
N ALA A 158 -2.26 4.15 -4.67
CA ALA A 158 -3.41 3.71 -3.89
C ALA A 158 -3.47 2.18 -3.76
N VAL A 159 -3.03 1.45 -4.80
CA VAL A 159 -2.95 -0.02 -4.77
C VAL A 159 -1.83 -0.48 -3.84
N ALA A 160 -0.71 0.25 -3.76
CA ALA A 160 0.35 -0.03 -2.79
C ALA A 160 -0.13 0.21 -1.35
N ILE A 161 -0.82 1.32 -1.08
CA ILE A 161 -1.45 1.58 0.24
C ILE A 161 -2.41 0.43 0.57
N GLN A 162 -3.33 0.12 -0.33
CA GLN A 162 -4.31 -0.94 -0.14
C GLN A 162 -3.62 -2.28 0.14
N SER A 163 -2.65 -2.67 -0.68
CA SER A 163 -1.92 -3.92 -0.49
C SER A 163 -1.20 -3.94 0.87
N SER A 164 -0.48 -2.88 1.24
CA SER A 164 0.21 -2.80 2.55
C SER A 164 -0.75 -2.97 3.74
N ASN A 165 -1.95 -2.37 3.65
CA ASN A 165 -3.00 -2.52 4.66
C ASN A 165 -3.54 -3.96 4.71
N THR A 166 -3.67 -4.64 3.56
CA THR A 166 -4.12 -6.03 3.50
C THR A 166 -3.09 -6.95 4.14
N VAL A 167 -1.81 -6.79 3.77
CA VAL A 167 -0.72 -7.59 4.32
C VAL A 167 -0.66 -7.42 5.84
N LEU A 168 -0.77 -6.19 6.37
CA LEU A 168 -0.79 -5.98 7.83
C LEU A 168 -1.95 -6.71 8.52
N LYS A 169 -3.16 -6.62 7.97
CA LYS A 169 -4.34 -7.32 8.50
C LYS A 169 -4.13 -8.83 8.51
N LEU A 170 -3.52 -9.39 7.45
CA LEU A 170 -3.22 -10.83 7.35
C LEU A 170 -2.13 -11.27 8.35
N VAL A 171 -1.06 -10.50 8.50
CA VAL A 171 -0.01 -10.77 9.50
C VAL A 171 -0.62 -10.79 10.91
N LYS A 172 -1.39 -9.76 11.27
CA LYS A 172 -2.06 -9.69 12.58
C LYS A 172 -3.02 -10.86 12.80
N TRP A 173 -3.81 -11.22 11.79
CA TRP A 173 -4.73 -12.35 11.86
C TRP A 173 -4.00 -13.67 12.10
N LEU A 174 -2.90 -13.94 11.38
CA LEU A 174 -2.10 -15.15 11.52
C LEU A 174 -1.43 -15.26 12.89
N ARG A 175 -0.97 -14.13 13.46
CA ARG A 175 -0.36 -14.08 14.78
C ARG A 175 -1.34 -14.41 15.92
N ILE A 176 -2.60 -14.00 15.80
CA ILE A 176 -3.61 -14.19 16.87
C ILE A 176 -4.16 -15.62 16.89
N ARG A 177 -4.29 -16.27 15.73
CA ARG A 177 -5.04 -17.53 15.59
C ARG A 177 -4.24 -18.81 15.77
N ASN A 178 -2.90 -18.74 15.83
CA ASN A 178 -2.01 -19.91 15.91
C ASN A 178 -0.95 -19.76 17.01
#